data_AF-A0A2T0RP28-F1
#
_entry.id   AF-A0A2T0RP28-F1
#
_cell.length_a   1.000
_cell.length_b   1.000
_cell.length_c   1.000
_cell.angle_alpha   90.00
_cell.angle_beta   90.00
_cell.angle_gamma   90.00
#
_symmetry.space_group_name_H-M   'P 1'
#
loop_
_entity.id
_entity.type
_entity.pdbx_description
1 polymer ?
#
loop_
_entity_poly.entity_id
_entity_poly.type
_entity_poly.pdbx_seq_one_letter_code
_entity_poly.pdbx_strand_id
1 'polypeptide(L)'
;MSDTRNYRLVYPDPRMNEEEPSGGYVEVHLSHNSHETQLNIETAVVLAKLGYQVRLLAIDDSQGMKNPDAYLLREQIVIEFKHNQRPTASAIDNEIRDARRQADYVVLDIRSSIRKGDLCSGVINRMKAAPNVKELWIIWRGELVRLKRKDIFNGTMSRKIQ
;
A
#
# COMPACT_ATOMS: atom_id res chain seq x y z
N MET A 1 21.82 -12.45 -0.61
CA MET A 1 21.31 -13.78 -1.01
C MET A 1 19.82 -13.78 -0.76
N SER A 2 19.01 -13.97 -1.81
CA SER A 2 17.55 -13.90 -1.73
C SER A 2 17.03 -15.04 -0.87
N ASP A 3 16.49 -14.71 0.31
CA ASP A 3 15.85 -15.66 1.23
C ASP A 3 14.51 -16.14 0.66
N THR A 4 14.58 -16.86 -0.45
CA THR A 4 13.43 -17.42 -1.19
C THR A 4 12.78 -18.61 -0.47
N ARG A 5 13.42 -19.15 0.58
CA ARG A 5 12.90 -20.30 1.33
C ARG A 5 11.76 -19.94 2.26
N ASN A 6 11.66 -18.66 2.63
CA ASN A 6 10.68 -18.18 3.60
C ASN A 6 9.50 -17.45 2.97
N TYR A 7 9.37 -17.47 1.64
CA TYR A 7 8.28 -16.82 0.92
C TYR A 7 7.58 -17.81 0.00
N ARG A 8 6.26 -17.68 -0.09
CA ARG A 8 5.44 -18.39 -1.09
C ARG A 8 4.90 -17.41 -2.12
N LEU A 9 4.97 -17.80 -3.39
CA LEU A 9 4.26 -17.10 -4.47
C LEU A 9 2.75 -17.30 -4.29
N VAL A 10 2.00 -16.20 -4.26
CA VAL A 10 0.52 -16.22 -4.18
C VAL A 10 -0.16 -15.57 -5.38
N TYR A 11 0.59 -14.81 -6.19
CA TYR A 11 0.09 -14.23 -7.44
C TYR A 11 1.23 -14.06 -8.45
N PRO A 12 1.04 -14.41 -9.74
CA PRO A 12 -0.10 -15.17 -10.27
C PRO A 12 -0.21 -16.55 -9.60
N ASP A 13 -1.41 -17.15 -9.56
CA ASP A 13 -1.62 -18.42 -8.84
C ASP A 13 -0.82 -19.54 -9.54
N PRO A 14 0.22 -20.12 -8.90
CA PRO A 14 1.05 -21.14 -9.53
C PRO A 14 0.28 -22.43 -9.85
N ARG A 15 -0.90 -22.64 -9.25
CA ARG A 15 -1.74 -23.83 -9.49
C ARG A 15 -2.60 -23.69 -10.74
N MET A 16 -2.87 -22.46 -11.15
CA MET A 16 -3.76 -22.15 -12.28
C MET A 16 -2.99 -22.00 -13.59
N ASN A 17 -1.66 -22.10 -13.56
CA ASN A 17 -0.77 -21.81 -14.71
C ASN A 17 -1.09 -20.45 -15.36
N GLU A 18 -1.49 -19.49 -14.52
CA GLU A 18 -1.75 -18.12 -14.92
C GLU A 18 -0.44 -17.38 -15.09
N GLU A 19 -0.33 -16.59 -16.16
CA GLU A 19 0.75 -15.64 -16.34
C GLU A 19 0.22 -14.24 -16.07
N GLU A 20 0.98 -13.42 -15.33
CA GLU A 20 0.72 -11.99 -15.19
C GLU A 20 1.53 -11.24 -16.27
N PRO A 21 0.90 -10.71 -17.34
CA PRO A 21 1.60 -10.14 -18.48
C PRO A 21 2.49 -8.94 -18.14
N SER A 22 2.18 -8.21 -17.06
CA SER A 22 3.00 -7.09 -16.61
C SER A 22 4.32 -7.52 -15.95
N GLY A 23 4.49 -8.82 -15.67
CA GLY A 23 5.66 -9.39 -14.99
C GLY A 23 5.71 -9.09 -13.48
N GLY A 24 4.62 -8.57 -12.92
CA GLY A 24 4.44 -8.39 -11.49
C GLY A 24 4.05 -9.70 -10.79
N TYR A 25 4.31 -9.75 -9.49
CA TYR A 25 3.97 -10.90 -8.65
C TYR A 25 3.82 -10.51 -7.19
N VAL A 26 3.20 -11.39 -6.41
CA VAL A 26 3.09 -11.26 -4.96
C VAL A 26 3.67 -12.51 -4.30
N GLU A 27 4.64 -12.27 -3.44
CA GLU A 27 5.18 -13.25 -2.50
C GLU A 27 4.74 -12.91 -1.08
N VAL A 28 4.46 -13.92 -0.25
CA VAL A 28 4.07 -13.73 1.15
C VAL A 28 4.99 -14.53 2.05
N HIS A 29 5.50 -13.90 3.11
CA HIS A 29 6.30 -14.61 4.10
C HIS A 29 5.50 -15.75 4.75
N LEU A 30 6.13 -16.90 4.96
CA LEU A 30 5.45 -18.13 5.44
C LEU A 30 4.81 -17.97 6.82
N SER A 31 5.32 -17.07 7.68
CA SER A 31 4.78 -16.81 9.01
C SER A 31 3.57 -15.86 9.04
N HIS A 32 3.15 -15.30 7.91
CA HIS A 32 2.07 -14.31 7.85
C HIS A 32 0.69 -14.99 7.93
N ASN A 33 -0.05 -14.80 9.03
CA ASN A 33 -1.28 -15.55 9.33
C ASN A 33 -2.45 -14.73 9.95
N SER A 34 -2.54 -13.44 9.68
CA SER A 34 -3.59 -12.55 10.23
C SER A 34 -4.74 -12.25 9.25
N HIS A 35 -5.84 -11.68 9.73
CA HIS A 35 -6.93 -11.17 8.87
C HIS A 35 -6.48 -9.99 7.98
N GLU A 36 -5.54 -9.17 8.46
CA GLU A 36 -4.89 -8.10 7.67
C GLU A 36 -4.15 -8.66 6.45
N THR A 37 -3.65 -9.91 6.53
CA THR A 37 -3.01 -10.62 5.42
C THR A 37 -3.86 -10.60 4.16
N GLN A 38 -5.18 -10.85 4.28
CA GLN A 38 -6.04 -10.97 3.11
C GLN A 38 -6.17 -9.61 2.39
N LEU A 39 -6.38 -8.53 3.14
CA LEU A 39 -6.46 -7.18 2.57
C LEU A 39 -5.12 -6.76 1.96
N ASN A 40 -4.00 -7.11 2.61
CA ASN A 40 -2.65 -6.85 2.10
C ASN A 40 -2.36 -7.60 0.80
N ILE A 41 -2.77 -8.88 0.70
CA ILE A 41 -2.65 -9.67 -0.52
C ILE A 41 -3.46 -9.02 -1.64
N GLU A 42 -4.72 -8.64 -1.39
CA GLU A 42 -5.56 -8.01 -2.41
C GLU A 42 -4.95 -6.69 -2.93
N THR A 43 -4.48 -5.83 -2.04
CA THR A 43 -3.76 -4.60 -2.42
C THR A 43 -2.48 -4.91 -3.21
N ALA A 44 -1.70 -5.90 -2.78
CA ALA A 44 -0.49 -6.32 -3.47
C ALA A 44 -0.78 -6.91 -4.87
N VAL A 45 -1.90 -7.62 -5.04
CA VAL A 45 -2.33 -8.14 -6.35
C VAL A 45 -2.68 -6.99 -7.29
N VAL A 46 -3.32 -5.94 -6.82
CA VAL A 46 -3.56 -4.73 -7.64
C VAL A 46 -2.24 -4.13 -8.11
N LEU A 47 -1.24 -4.02 -7.22
CA LEU A 47 0.10 -3.56 -7.61
C LEU A 47 0.77 -4.53 -8.59
N ALA A 48 0.67 -5.84 -8.37
CA ALA A 48 1.27 -6.84 -9.25
C ALA A 48 0.69 -6.78 -10.67
N LYS A 49 -0.61 -6.56 -10.83
CA LYS A 49 -1.26 -6.32 -12.13
C LYS A 49 -0.74 -5.09 -12.87
N LEU A 50 -0.10 -4.16 -12.14
CA LEU A 50 0.54 -2.98 -12.69
C LEU A 50 2.06 -3.17 -12.90
N GLY A 51 2.57 -4.40 -12.76
CA GLY A 51 3.97 -4.77 -12.98
C GLY A 51 4.87 -4.70 -11.75
N TYR A 52 4.32 -4.42 -10.56
CA TYR A 52 5.10 -4.38 -9.33
C TYR A 52 5.43 -5.79 -8.82
N GLN A 53 6.64 -5.95 -8.27
CA GLN A 53 7.09 -7.19 -7.64
C GLN A 53 7.04 -7.00 -6.12
N VAL A 54 5.99 -7.52 -5.50
CA VAL A 54 5.61 -7.23 -4.12
C VAL A 54 5.95 -8.41 -3.23
N ARG A 55 6.60 -8.14 -2.11
CA ARG A 55 6.87 -9.12 -1.06
C ARG A 55 6.23 -8.68 0.24
N LEU A 56 5.22 -9.40 0.71
CA LEU A 56 4.60 -9.17 2.02
C LEU A 56 5.49 -9.72 3.12
N LEU A 57 5.93 -8.85 4.02
CA LEU A 57 7.00 -9.09 4.99
C LEU A 57 6.48 -9.82 6.23
N ALA A 58 7.38 -10.45 6.98
CA ALA A 58 7.06 -11.03 8.28
C ALA A 58 6.80 -9.95 9.33
N ILE A 59 6.02 -10.30 10.35
CA ILE A 59 5.93 -9.52 11.58
C ILE A 59 7.07 -9.96 12.51
N ASP A 60 7.80 -8.99 13.04
CA ASP A 60 8.78 -9.14 14.13
C ASP A 60 8.20 -8.54 15.41
N ASP A 61 7.89 -9.40 16.38
CA ASP A 61 7.29 -9.01 17.67
C ASP A 61 8.32 -8.44 18.67
N SER A 62 9.58 -8.29 18.26
CA SER A 62 10.61 -7.67 19.09
C SER A 62 10.27 -6.22 19.42
N GLN A 63 10.43 -5.85 20.69
CA GLN A 63 10.04 -4.54 21.19
C GLN A 63 10.75 -3.40 20.43
N GLY A 64 9.96 -2.49 19.86
CA GLY A 64 10.48 -1.29 19.17
C GLY A 64 10.78 -1.49 17.68
N MET A 65 10.58 -2.70 17.14
CA MET A 65 10.72 -2.95 15.71
C MET A 65 9.52 -2.40 14.92
N LYS A 66 9.82 -1.89 13.71
CA LYS A 66 8.79 -1.52 12.73
C LYS A 66 8.44 -2.76 11.92
N ASN A 67 7.14 -2.92 11.65
CA ASN A 67 6.59 -4.05 10.91
C ASN A 67 5.84 -3.53 9.68
N PRO A 68 6.57 -3.03 8.67
CA PRO A 68 5.93 -2.59 7.44
C PRO A 68 5.34 -3.79 6.69
N ASP A 69 4.23 -3.57 6.00
CA ASP A 69 3.49 -4.65 5.34
C ASP A 69 4.27 -5.28 4.17
N ALA A 70 4.99 -4.48 3.38
CA ALA A 70 5.53 -4.94 2.10
C ALA A 70 6.87 -4.33 1.71
N TYR A 71 7.58 -5.02 0.82
CA TYR A 71 8.76 -4.54 0.11
C TYR A 71 8.55 -4.68 -1.39
N LEU A 72 8.80 -3.60 -2.14
CA LEU A 72 8.82 -3.61 -3.60
C LEU A 72 10.23 -3.87 -4.10
N LEU A 73 10.43 -5.02 -4.75
CA LEU A 73 11.75 -5.58 -5.03
C LEU A 73 12.55 -4.74 -6.05
N ARG A 74 11.89 -4.23 -7.10
CA ARG A 74 12.55 -3.44 -8.14
C ARG A 74 12.83 -2.01 -7.67
N GLU A 75 11.87 -1.42 -6.98
CA GLU A 75 11.94 -0.06 -6.45
C GLU A 75 12.84 0.05 -5.22
N GLN A 76 13.09 -1.07 -4.54
CA GLN A 76 13.83 -1.16 -3.29
C GLN A 76 13.24 -0.29 -2.17
N ILE A 77 11.92 -0.25 -2.08
CA ILE A 77 11.20 0.54 -1.07
C ILE A 77 10.33 -0.34 -0.18
N VAL A 78 10.27 0.06 1.09
CA VAL A 78 9.37 -0.49 2.09
C VAL A 78 8.07 0.29 2.05
N ILE A 79 6.95 -0.43 2.02
CA ILE A 79 5.59 0.10 1.93
C ILE A 79 4.78 -0.31 3.15
N GLU A 80 4.01 0.63 3.67
CA GLU A 80 2.88 0.35 4.56
C GLU A 80 1.56 0.41 3.78
N PHE A 81 0.70 -0.57 3.96
CA PHE A 81 -0.65 -0.63 3.43
C PHE A 81 -1.67 -0.12 4.46
N LYS A 82 -2.69 0.58 3.95
CA LYS A 82 -3.88 0.96 4.70
C LYS A 82 -5.11 0.81 3.83
N HIS A 83 -6.23 0.45 4.45
CA HIS A 83 -7.48 0.16 3.74
C HIS A 83 -8.59 1.03 4.31
N ASN A 84 -9.02 2.02 3.53
CA ASN A 84 -10.10 2.89 3.97
C ASN A 84 -11.46 2.22 3.77
N GLN A 85 -12.09 1.79 4.87
CA GLN A 85 -13.45 1.21 4.86
C GLN A 85 -14.55 2.21 5.23
N ARG A 86 -14.22 3.25 6.00
CA ARG A 86 -15.19 4.27 6.45
C ARG A 86 -15.14 5.51 5.54
N PRO A 87 -16.27 5.98 4.98
CA PRO A 87 -16.28 7.03 3.97
C PRO A 87 -16.17 8.45 4.57
N THR A 88 -15.14 8.72 5.36
CA THR A 88 -14.94 10.03 6.01
C THR A 88 -13.50 10.53 5.88
N ALA A 89 -13.34 11.85 5.80
CA ALA A 89 -12.01 12.48 5.79
C ALA A 89 -11.18 12.13 7.03
N SER A 90 -11.85 11.98 8.19
CA SER A 90 -11.19 11.57 9.45
C SER A 90 -10.64 10.14 9.38
N ALA A 91 -11.34 9.22 8.71
CA ALA A 91 -10.82 7.87 8.52
C ALA A 91 -9.52 7.89 7.70
N ILE A 92 -9.49 8.61 6.58
CA ILE A 92 -8.28 8.81 5.76
C ILE A 92 -7.13 9.41 6.58
N ASP A 93 -7.44 10.43 7.37
CA ASP A 93 -6.46 11.10 8.22
C ASP A 93 -5.87 10.12 9.26
N ASN A 94 -6.69 9.28 9.89
CA ASN A 94 -6.24 8.28 10.85
C ASN A 94 -5.38 7.19 10.18
N GLU A 95 -5.77 6.68 9.01
CA GLU A 95 -4.98 5.69 8.27
C GLU A 95 -3.56 6.19 8.02
N ILE A 96 -3.41 7.41 7.48
CA ILE A 96 -2.09 7.98 7.18
C ILE A 96 -1.32 8.32 8.48
N ARG A 97 -2.02 8.72 9.56
CA ARG A 97 -1.40 8.95 10.87
C ARG A 97 -0.71 7.71 11.39
N ASP A 98 -1.35 6.56 11.22
CA ASP A 98 -0.87 5.31 11.78
C ASP A 98 0.20 4.73 10.86
N ALA A 99 0.01 4.81 9.53
CA ALA A 99 0.98 4.35 8.55
C ALA A 99 2.35 5.03 8.63
N ARG A 100 2.39 6.35 8.88
CA ARG A 100 3.65 7.12 8.95
C ARG A 100 4.61 6.62 10.04
N ARG A 101 4.12 5.83 11.00
CA ARG A 101 4.98 5.24 12.05
C ARG A 101 5.81 4.08 11.50
N GLN A 102 5.30 3.38 10.48
CA GLN A 102 5.90 2.17 9.93
C GLN A 102 6.77 2.43 8.70
N ALA A 103 6.31 3.24 7.73
CA ALA A 103 7.03 3.46 6.49
C ALA A 103 6.99 4.91 5.98
N ASP A 104 7.97 5.26 5.13
CA ASP A 104 8.01 6.53 4.41
C ASP A 104 7.14 6.53 3.15
N TYR A 105 6.80 5.34 2.64
CA TYR A 105 5.94 5.13 1.48
C TYR A 105 4.68 4.42 1.95
N VAL A 106 3.53 5.00 1.62
CA VAL A 106 2.22 4.49 2.06
C VAL A 106 1.36 4.21 0.84
N VAL A 107 0.75 3.03 0.78
CA VAL A 107 -0.34 2.74 -0.17
C VAL A 107 -1.66 2.73 0.60
N LEU A 108 -2.56 3.62 0.20
CA LEU A 108 -3.89 3.75 0.75
C LEU A 108 -4.89 3.21 -0.27
N ASP A 109 -5.42 2.02 0.01
CA ASP A 109 -6.45 1.36 -0.80
C ASP A 109 -7.84 1.81 -0.33
N ILE A 110 -8.59 2.49 -1.21
CA ILE A 110 -9.89 3.01 -0.85
C ILE A 110 -11.00 2.04 -1.22
N ARG A 111 -11.63 1.49 -0.17
CA ARG A 111 -12.70 0.50 -0.25
C ARG A 111 -14.06 1.05 0.19
N SER A 112 -14.11 2.30 0.60
CA SER A 112 -15.34 2.98 1.00
C SER A 112 -15.95 3.78 -0.16
N SER A 113 -17.20 4.21 0.01
CA SER A 113 -17.89 5.13 -0.90
C SER A 113 -17.56 6.60 -0.64
N ILE A 114 -16.39 6.92 -0.06
CA ILE A 114 -15.97 8.29 0.26
C ILE A 114 -16.07 9.21 -0.96
N ARG A 115 -16.34 10.50 -0.77
CA ARG A 115 -16.33 11.45 -1.88
C ARG A 115 -14.91 11.92 -2.13
N LYS A 116 -14.58 12.23 -3.39
CA LYS A 116 -13.27 12.79 -3.79
C LYS A 116 -12.85 13.98 -2.92
N GLY A 117 -13.79 14.88 -2.60
CA GLY A 117 -13.53 16.04 -1.74
C GLY A 117 -13.07 15.64 -0.33
N ASP A 118 -13.73 14.66 0.28
CA ASP A 118 -13.39 14.17 1.62
C ASP A 118 -12.07 13.39 1.62
N LEU A 119 -11.81 12.59 0.59
CA LEU A 119 -10.53 11.92 0.38
C LEU A 119 -9.39 12.94 0.30
N CYS A 120 -9.50 13.92 -0.61
CA CYS A 120 -8.48 14.96 -0.76
C CYS A 120 -8.27 15.76 0.53
N SER A 121 -9.36 16.12 1.22
CA SER A 121 -9.30 16.85 2.49
C SER A 121 -8.55 16.05 3.57
N GLY A 122 -8.89 14.78 3.76
CA GLY A 122 -8.23 13.89 4.70
C GLY A 122 -6.74 13.72 4.41
N VAL A 123 -6.38 13.50 3.14
CA VAL A 123 -4.98 13.41 2.70
C VAL A 123 -4.22 14.69 2.99
N ILE A 124 -4.75 15.86 2.58
CA ILE A 124 -4.07 17.15 2.78
C ILE A 124 -3.85 17.44 4.26
N ASN A 125 -4.87 17.22 5.08
CA ASN A 125 -4.82 17.48 6.52
C ASN A 125 -3.73 16.64 7.19
N ARG A 126 -3.72 15.34 6.94
CA ARG A 126 -2.72 14.46 7.57
C ARG A 126 -1.32 14.67 7.01
N MET A 127 -1.18 14.85 5.71
CA MET A 127 0.15 15.00 5.10
C MET A 127 0.87 16.25 5.60
N LYS A 128 0.18 17.33 5.97
CA LYS A 128 0.79 18.48 6.67
C LYS A 128 1.49 18.06 7.96
N ALA A 129 0.88 17.14 8.72
CA ALA A 129 1.39 16.64 10.00
C ALA A 129 2.28 15.38 9.89
N ALA A 130 2.55 14.87 8.68
CA ALA A 130 3.35 13.68 8.42
C ALA A 130 4.55 14.00 7.50
N PRO A 131 5.56 14.77 7.98
CA PRO A 131 6.67 15.22 7.14
C PRO A 131 7.57 14.08 6.64
N ASN A 132 7.57 12.94 7.33
CA ASN A 132 8.37 11.77 6.98
C ASN A 132 7.80 10.95 5.81
N VAL A 133 6.50 11.09 5.50
CA VAL A 133 5.89 10.38 4.35
C VAL A 133 6.34 11.06 3.05
N LYS A 134 7.12 10.33 2.25
CA LYS A 134 7.76 10.78 0.99
C LYS A 134 6.78 10.70 -0.18
N GLU A 135 6.11 9.55 -0.33
CA GLU A 135 5.07 9.34 -1.34
C GLU A 135 3.84 8.68 -0.70
N LEU A 136 2.67 9.12 -1.16
CA LEU A 136 1.39 8.47 -0.89
C LEU A 136 0.86 7.94 -2.22
N TRP A 137 0.61 6.65 -2.28
CA TRP A 137 0.02 5.98 -3.41
C TRP A 137 -1.43 5.67 -3.05
N ILE A 138 -2.37 6.01 -3.91
CA ILE A 138 -3.79 5.81 -3.63
C ILE A 138 -4.34 4.86 -4.68
N ILE A 139 -4.91 3.74 -4.24
CA ILE A 139 -5.72 2.89 -5.12
C ILE A 139 -7.16 3.40 -4.99
N TRP A 140 -7.68 3.95 -6.08
CA TRP A 140 -9.00 4.56 -6.13
C TRP A 140 -9.75 4.00 -7.33
N ARG A 141 -10.86 3.30 -7.06
CA ARG A 141 -11.69 2.68 -8.13
C ARG A 141 -10.87 1.76 -9.05
N GLY A 142 -9.91 1.03 -8.49
CA GLY A 142 -9.01 0.13 -9.22
C GLY A 142 -7.79 0.80 -9.86
N GLU A 143 -7.71 2.13 -9.86
CA GLU A 143 -6.60 2.87 -10.46
C GLU A 143 -5.56 3.29 -9.41
N LEU A 144 -4.28 3.13 -9.75
CA LEU A 144 -3.17 3.56 -8.88
C LEU A 144 -2.76 5.00 -9.19
N VAL A 145 -2.95 5.89 -8.23
CA VAL A 145 -2.49 7.28 -8.27
C VAL A 145 -1.27 7.45 -7.37
N ARG A 146 -0.09 7.64 -7.96
CA ARG A 146 1.14 7.95 -7.23
C ARG A 146 1.31 9.45 -7.03
N LEU A 147 1.47 9.86 -5.77
CA LEU A 147 1.63 11.25 -5.35
C LEU A 147 2.92 11.41 -4.56
N LYS A 148 3.85 12.20 -5.12
CA LYS A 148 4.92 12.77 -4.30
C LYS A 148 4.33 13.80 -3.35
N ARG A 149 4.98 14.03 -2.22
CA ARG A 149 4.54 15.05 -1.24
C ARG A 149 4.19 16.40 -1.89
N LYS A 150 4.97 16.87 -2.86
CA LYS A 150 4.69 18.12 -3.59
C LYS A 150 3.38 18.10 -4.38
N ASP A 151 2.98 16.94 -4.91
CA ASP A 151 1.78 16.77 -5.74
C ASP A 151 0.49 16.95 -4.92
N ILE A 152 0.58 16.70 -3.62
CA ILE A 152 -0.52 16.81 -2.66
C ILE A 152 -0.87 18.28 -2.42
N PHE A 153 0.13 19.17 -2.40
CA PHE A 153 -0.05 20.58 -2.04
C PHE A 153 -0.14 21.54 -3.23
N ASN A 154 0.26 21.11 -4.44
CA ASN A 154 0.26 21.95 -5.65
C ASN A 154 -0.97 21.76 -6.57
N GLY A 155 -2.03 21.11 -6.06
CA GLY A 155 -3.26 20.82 -6.81
C GLY A 155 -3.16 19.67 -7.82
N THR A 156 -2.01 19.00 -7.95
CA THR A 156 -1.85 17.83 -8.84
C THR A 156 -2.72 16.65 -8.40
N MET A 157 -2.83 16.41 -7.09
CA MET A 157 -3.67 15.34 -6.55
C MET A 157 -5.12 15.43 -7.05
N SER A 158 -5.75 16.60 -6.96
CA SER A 158 -7.14 16.80 -7.39
C SER A 158 -7.36 16.58 -8.89
N ARG A 159 -6.31 16.69 -9.71
CA ARG A 159 -6.35 16.39 -11.14
C ARG A 159 -6.15 14.92 -11.45
N LYS A 160 -5.35 14.20 -10.65
CA LYS A 160 -5.07 12.78 -10.86
C LYS A 160 -6.16 11.86 -10.31
N ILE A 161 -6.82 12.23 -9.22
CA ILE A 161 -7.94 11.46 -8.65
C ILE A 161 -9.22 11.88 -9.37
N GLN A 162 -9.86 10.98 -10.14
CA GLN A 162 -11.11 11.24 -10.89
C GLN A 162 -12.25 10.30 -10.44
#